data_AF-A0A7S4VHN8-F1
#
_entry.id   AF-A0A7S4VHN8-F1
#
_cell.length_a   1.000
_cell.length_b   1.000
_cell.length_c   1.000
_cell.angle_alpha   90.00
_cell.angle_beta   90.00
_cell.angle_gamma   90.00
#
_symmetry.space_group_name_H-M   'P 1'
#
loop_
_entity.id
_entity.type
_entity.pdbx_description
1 polymer ?
#
loop_
_entity_poly.entity_id
_entity_poly.type
_entity_poly.pdbx_seq_one_letter_code
_entity_poly.pdbx_strand_id
1 'polypeptide(L)'
;KPFWLKPGGSVEAESDRQSEAPGAMPYTRGDRIPEPASRRGRMQVSQRAEGKSVVEDHFGKAQEIEPQALAKLKEGDMHEALKLFVEVKKELAEAVYAAGPGSPNYSMLMEAAAATQQNLDFVNGYLPYEFLMEPPKGQR
;
A
#
# COMPACT_ATOMS: atom_id res chain seq x y z
N LYS A 1 29.78 -45.36 56.07
CA LYS A 1 28.40 -45.89 56.26
C LYS A 1 27.44 -44.70 56.29
N PRO A 2 26.39 -44.67 55.47
CA PRO A 2 25.51 -43.51 55.30
C PRO A 2 24.32 -43.55 56.27
N PHE A 3 23.78 -42.39 56.66
CA PHE A 3 22.44 -42.24 57.21
C PHE A 3 21.90 -40.84 56.88
N TRP A 4 20.67 -40.79 56.40
CA TRP A 4 20.02 -39.63 55.80
C TRP A 4 19.31 -38.72 56.83
N LEU A 5 19.21 -37.43 56.44
CA LEU A 5 18.13 -36.43 56.66
C LEU A 5 17.80 -35.87 58.07
N LYS A 6 18.13 -34.59 58.27
CA LYS A 6 17.27 -33.35 58.17
C LYS A 6 18.02 -32.20 58.89
N PRO A 7 17.95 -30.93 58.41
CA PRO A 7 16.85 -30.00 58.73
C PRO A 7 16.46 -29.14 57.49
N GLY A 8 15.28 -28.53 57.39
CA GLY A 8 14.85 -27.39 58.19
C GLY A 8 15.64 -26.14 57.78
N GLY A 9 15.07 -25.30 56.91
CA GLY A 9 15.74 -24.09 56.42
C GLY A 9 14.74 -23.11 55.81
N SER A 10 14.17 -22.27 56.67
CA SER A 10 13.58 -20.99 56.29
C SER A 10 14.71 -20.05 55.86
N VAL A 11 14.60 -19.41 54.71
CA VAL A 11 15.37 -18.20 54.39
C VAL A 11 14.48 -17.28 53.57
N GLU A 12 14.21 -16.14 54.20
CA GLU A 12 13.63 -14.92 53.65
C GLU A 12 14.59 -14.30 52.62
N ALA A 13 14.04 -13.63 51.60
CA ALA A 13 14.59 -12.40 51.00
C ALA A 13 13.68 -11.95 49.83
N GLU A 14 12.61 -11.26 50.21
CA GLU A 14 12.25 -9.90 49.78
C GLU A 14 12.64 -9.34 48.39
N SER A 15 11.65 -8.58 47.88
CA SER A 15 11.74 -7.51 46.88
C SER A 15 11.62 -7.90 45.40
N ASP A 16 10.43 -7.72 44.82
CA ASP A 16 10.16 -6.45 44.13
C ASP A 16 8.69 -6.28 43.70
N ARG A 17 8.25 -5.03 43.88
CA ARG A 17 6.96 -4.43 43.58
C ARG A 17 6.37 -4.86 42.23
N GLN A 18 5.08 -5.24 42.22
CA GLN A 18 4.11 -4.67 41.26
C GLN A 18 2.67 -4.98 41.71
N SER A 19 2.07 -3.96 42.31
CA SER A 19 0.63 -3.63 42.29
C SER A 19 -0.23 -4.52 41.39
N GLU A 20 -1.00 -5.40 42.03
CA GLU A 20 -2.12 -6.13 41.43
C GLU A 20 -3.15 -5.12 40.90
N ALA A 21 -3.19 -5.00 39.57
CA ALA A 21 -4.26 -4.34 38.86
C ALA A 21 -5.58 -5.15 39.03
N PRO A 22 -6.74 -4.48 39.09
CA PRO A 22 -8.00 -5.12 39.40
C PRO A 22 -8.53 -5.92 38.21
N GLY A 23 -9.05 -7.13 38.46
CA GLY A 23 -10.14 -7.69 37.66
C GLY A 23 -9.83 -8.78 36.63
N ALA A 24 -8.91 -9.71 36.90
CA ALA A 24 -8.87 -10.97 36.15
C ALA A 24 -9.94 -11.95 36.70
N MET A 25 -11.17 -11.86 36.18
CA MET A 25 -12.25 -12.81 36.48
C MET A 25 -11.86 -14.21 35.96
N PRO A 26 -11.92 -15.28 36.78
CA PRO A 26 -11.59 -16.63 36.34
C PRO A 26 -12.73 -17.20 35.48
N TYR A 27 -12.55 -17.25 34.16
CA TYR A 27 -13.51 -17.84 33.24
C TYR A 27 -13.47 -19.37 33.32
N THR A 28 -14.62 -20.00 33.48
CA THR A 28 -14.78 -21.47 33.51
C THR A 28 -15.11 -22.02 32.12
N ARG A 29 -14.73 -23.28 31.86
CA ARG A 29 -14.92 -23.94 30.56
C ARG A 29 -16.43 -24.08 30.26
N GLY A 30 -16.96 -23.20 29.42
CA GLY A 30 -18.39 -23.10 29.09
C GLY A 30 -18.90 -21.66 29.04
N ASP A 31 -18.16 -20.71 29.60
CA ASP A 31 -18.50 -19.28 29.54
C ASP A 31 -18.23 -18.72 28.13
N ARG A 32 -19.27 -18.15 27.49
CA ARG A 32 -19.11 -17.38 26.25
C ARG A 32 -18.34 -16.11 26.58
N ILE A 33 -17.05 -16.12 26.23
CA ILE A 33 -16.18 -14.95 26.28
C ILE A 33 -16.86 -13.83 25.48
N PRO A 34 -17.15 -12.66 26.07
CA PRO A 34 -17.67 -11.53 25.31
C PRO A 34 -16.61 -11.14 24.28
N GLU A 35 -16.99 -11.11 23.00
CA GLU A 35 -16.09 -10.74 21.92
C GLU A 35 -15.47 -9.37 22.22
N PRO A 36 -14.14 -9.23 22.13
CA PRO A 36 -13.50 -7.95 22.41
C PRO A 36 -14.07 -6.88 21.48
N ALA A 37 -14.48 -5.76 22.07
CA ALA A 37 -15.16 -4.63 21.41
C ALA A 37 -14.44 -4.10 20.15
N SER A 38 -13.17 -4.46 19.97
CA SER A 38 -12.33 -4.10 18.83
C SER A 38 -12.73 -4.73 17.49
N ARG A 39 -13.67 -5.70 17.43
CA ARG A 39 -14.10 -6.31 16.15
C ARG A 39 -15.25 -5.60 15.45
N ARG A 40 -16.10 -4.85 16.15
CA ARG A 40 -17.25 -4.16 15.50
C ARG A 40 -16.87 -2.88 14.77
N GLY A 41 -15.72 -2.27 15.09
CA GLY A 41 -15.24 -1.05 14.42
C GLY A 41 -14.49 -1.30 13.11
N ARG A 42 -14.10 -2.53 12.78
CA ARG A 42 -13.29 -2.81 11.57
C ARG A 42 -14.12 -3.03 10.30
N MET A 43 -15.45 -3.09 10.39
CA MET A 43 -16.33 -3.24 9.21
C MET A 43 -16.92 -1.92 8.70
N GLN A 44 -16.46 -0.76 9.20
CA GLN A 44 -16.98 0.55 8.81
C GLN A 44 -15.97 1.43 8.05
N VAL A 45 -14.98 0.83 7.38
CA VAL A 45 -14.06 1.57 6.48
C VAL A 45 -14.37 1.34 5.00
N SER A 46 -15.25 0.40 4.63
CA SER A 46 -15.42 -0.02 3.24
C SER A 46 -16.77 0.31 2.59
N GLN A 47 -17.57 1.22 3.16
CA GLN A 47 -18.77 1.71 2.48
C GLN A 47 -18.74 3.23 2.40
N ARG A 48 -17.82 3.73 1.56
CA ARG A 48 -18.05 5.00 0.90
C ARG A 48 -19.13 4.74 -0.15
N ALA A 49 -20.38 4.95 0.25
CA ALA A 49 -21.54 4.88 -0.62
C ALA A 49 -21.44 5.99 -1.70
N GLU A 50 -21.74 5.61 -2.95
CA GLU A 50 -22.28 6.50 -4.01
C GLU A 50 -21.46 7.74 -4.39
N GLY A 51 -20.13 7.61 -4.42
CA GLY A 51 -19.26 8.47 -5.19
C GLY A 51 -18.25 7.57 -5.89
N LYS A 52 -17.97 7.81 -7.17
CA LYS A 52 -16.99 7.06 -7.98
C LYS A 52 -15.82 6.64 -7.12
N SER A 53 -15.48 5.35 -7.15
CA SER A 53 -14.37 4.88 -6.33
C SER A 53 -13.11 5.67 -6.70
N VAL A 54 -12.25 6.00 -5.73
CA VAL A 54 -11.01 6.75 -6.02
C VAL A 54 -10.21 6.06 -7.13
N VAL A 55 -10.30 4.73 -7.19
CA VAL A 55 -9.78 3.89 -8.26
C VAL A 55 -10.38 4.25 -9.63
N GLU A 56 -11.71 4.35 -9.73
CA GLU A 56 -12.41 4.73 -10.97
C GLU A 56 -12.09 6.15 -11.42
N ASP A 57 -11.91 7.10 -10.50
CA ASP A 57 -11.56 8.48 -10.84
C ASP A 57 -10.15 8.55 -11.46
N HIS A 58 -9.15 7.94 -10.82
CA HIS A 58 -7.79 7.92 -11.34
C HIS A 58 -7.65 7.08 -12.62
N PHE A 59 -8.34 5.94 -12.67
CA PHE A 59 -8.35 5.09 -13.87
C PHE A 59 -9.07 5.78 -15.04
N GLY A 60 -10.18 6.48 -14.79
CA GLY A 60 -10.89 7.25 -15.81
C GLY A 60 -10.02 8.37 -16.40
N LYS A 61 -9.29 9.12 -15.55
CA LYS A 61 -8.32 10.12 -16.02
C LYS A 61 -7.21 9.50 -16.87
N ALA A 62 -6.66 8.36 -16.44
CA ALA A 62 -5.65 7.64 -17.22
C ALA A 62 -6.16 7.27 -18.62
N GLN A 63 -7.41 6.80 -18.72
CA GLN A 63 -8.06 6.46 -19.99
C GLN A 63 -8.34 7.67 -20.90
N GLU A 64 -8.52 8.86 -20.33
CA GLU A 64 -8.70 10.09 -21.11
C GLU A 64 -7.38 10.64 -21.66
N ILE A 65 -6.29 10.50 -20.91
CA ILE A 65 -4.96 11.04 -21.26
C ILE A 65 -4.19 10.10 -22.19
N GLU A 66 -4.30 8.79 -22.04
CA GLU A 66 -3.62 7.80 -22.88
C GLU A 66 -3.82 8.00 -24.40
N PRO A 67 -5.04 8.18 -24.93
CA PRO A 67 -5.22 8.40 -26.37
C PRO A 67 -4.61 9.73 -26.83
N GLN A 68 -4.52 10.74 -25.96
CA GLN A 68 -3.85 12.01 -26.26
C GLN A 68 -2.34 11.81 -26.37
N ALA A 69 -1.75 11.01 -25.48
CA ALA A 69 -0.33 10.63 -25.55
C ALA A 69 -0.01 9.88 -26.85
N LEU A 70 -0.89 8.94 -27.25
CA LEU A 70 -0.75 8.21 -28.51
C LEU A 70 -0.93 9.11 -29.74
N ALA A 71 -1.81 10.12 -29.69
CA ALA A 71 -1.96 11.09 -30.76
C ALA A 71 -0.67 11.90 -30.95
N LYS A 72 -0.06 12.38 -29.86
CA LYS A 72 1.21 13.11 -29.89
C LYS A 72 2.38 12.28 -30.43
N LEU A 73 2.40 10.99 -30.08
CA LEU A 73 3.38 10.06 -30.62
C LEU A 73 3.24 9.89 -32.15
N LYS A 74 2.00 9.84 -32.66
CA LYS A 74 1.74 9.78 -34.12
C LYS A 74 2.08 11.10 -34.84
N GLU A 75 1.93 12.24 -34.16
CA GLU A 75 2.33 13.56 -34.66
C GLU A 75 3.86 13.75 -34.67
N GLY A 76 4.61 12.86 -34.01
CA GLY A 76 6.06 12.92 -33.92
C GLY A 76 6.59 13.80 -32.77
N ASP A 77 5.71 14.33 -31.92
CA ASP A 77 6.09 15.06 -30.71
C ASP A 77 6.36 14.09 -29.55
N MET A 78 7.56 13.52 -29.55
CA MET A 78 8.00 12.55 -28.55
C MET A 78 8.08 13.13 -27.13
N HIS A 79 8.32 14.44 -27.00
CA HIS A 79 8.50 15.07 -25.70
C HIS A 79 7.15 15.34 -25.01
N GLU A 80 6.17 15.84 -25.75
CA GLU A 80 4.79 15.95 -25.24
C GLU A 80 4.20 14.57 -24.98
N ALA A 81 4.44 13.59 -25.86
CA ALA A 81 4.01 12.21 -25.64
C ALA A 81 4.59 11.62 -24.33
N LEU A 82 5.89 11.80 -24.07
CA LEU A 82 6.51 11.34 -22.82
C LEU A 82 5.88 11.97 -21.58
N LYS A 83 5.63 13.29 -21.60
CA LYS A 83 4.99 13.97 -20.47
C LYS A 83 3.62 13.37 -20.16
N LEU A 84 2.81 13.18 -21.19
CA LEU A 84 1.47 12.60 -21.05
C LEU A 84 1.54 11.14 -20.57
N PHE A 85 2.46 10.32 -21.08
CA PHE A 85 2.64 8.95 -20.58
C PHE A 85 3.13 8.90 -19.12
N VAL A 86 3.96 9.85 -18.69
CA VAL A 86 4.36 9.97 -17.27
C VAL A 86 3.17 10.34 -16.40
N GLU A 87 2.26 11.19 -16.87
CA GLU A 87 1.02 11.52 -16.17
C GLU A 87 0.08 10.30 -16.08
N VAL A 88 -0.11 9.56 -17.17
CA VAL A 88 -0.89 8.30 -17.16
C VAL A 88 -0.30 7.32 -16.15
N LYS A 89 1.03 7.17 -16.11
CA LYS A 89 1.71 6.29 -15.15
C LYS A 89 1.47 6.71 -13.70
N LYS A 90 1.43 8.02 -13.41
CA LYS A 90 1.14 8.53 -12.06
C LYS A 90 -0.30 8.21 -11.64
N GLU A 91 -1.27 8.50 -12.51
CA GLU A 91 -2.69 8.21 -12.24
C GLU A 91 -2.93 6.70 -12.06
N LEU A 92 -2.30 5.85 -12.88
CA LEU A 92 -2.37 4.40 -12.69
C LEU A 92 -1.73 3.94 -11.38
N ALA A 93 -0.60 4.52 -10.97
CA ALA A 93 0.02 4.19 -9.68
C ALA A 93 -0.87 4.57 -8.49
N GLU A 94 -1.55 5.71 -8.56
CA GLU A 94 -2.53 6.15 -7.56
C GLU A 94 -3.76 5.22 -7.54
N ALA A 95 -4.24 4.79 -8.71
CA ALA A 95 -5.32 3.80 -8.81
C ALA A 95 -4.92 2.44 -8.22
N VAL A 96 -3.70 1.95 -8.49
CA VAL A 96 -3.17 0.69 -7.91
C VAL A 96 -3.06 0.79 -6.40
N TYR A 97 -2.55 1.92 -5.88
CA TYR A 97 -2.44 2.17 -4.45
C TYR A 97 -3.82 2.18 -3.77
N ALA A 98 -4.82 2.81 -4.40
CA ALA A 98 -6.17 2.89 -3.87
C ALA A 98 -6.92 1.54 -3.92
N ALA A 99 -6.67 0.71 -4.94
CA ALA A 99 -7.33 -0.58 -5.12
C ALA A 99 -6.75 -1.64 -4.17
N GLY A 100 -5.44 -1.65 -3.95
CA GLY A 100 -4.73 -2.62 -3.12
C GLY A 100 -4.82 -4.09 -3.62
N PRO A 101 -3.98 -5.01 -3.10
CA PRO A 101 -3.81 -6.36 -3.65
C PRO A 101 -5.03 -7.29 -3.52
N GLY A 102 -6.01 -6.92 -2.68
CA GLY A 102 -7.23 -7.69 -2.47
C GLY A 102 -8.40 -7.26 -3.34
N SER A 103 -8.25 -6.21 -4.17
CA SER A 103 -9.33 -5.75 -5.04
C SER A 103 -9.40 -6.58 -6.32
N PRO A 104 -10.61 -6.76 -6.88
CA PRO A 104 -10.78 -7.47 -8.15
C PRO A 104 -10.08 -6.76 -9.33
N ASN A 105 -9.88 -5.44 -9.21
CA ASN A 105 -9.30 -4.62 -10.27
C ASN A 105 -7.77 -4.54 -10.22
N TYR A 106 -7.14 -5.06 -9.17
CA TYR A 106 -5.69 -4.95 -8.96
C TYR A 106 -4.88 -5.56 -10.11
N SER A 107 -5.24 -6.75 -10.58
CA SER A 107 -4.53 -7.42 -11.69
C SER A 107 -4.61 -6.60 -12.98
N MET A 108 -5.80 -6.08 -13.31
CA MET A 108 -6.02 -5.24 -14.48
C MET A 108 -5.21 -3.95 -14.41
N LEU A 109 -5.17 -3.29 -13.24
CA LEU A 109 -4.40 -2.06 -13.06
C LEU A 109 -2.89 -2.31 -13.15
N MET A 110 -2.41 -3.43 -12.64
CA MET A 110 -1.00 -3.84 -12.76
C MET A 110 -0.62 -4.14 -14.22
N GLU A 111 -1.51 -4.79 -14.98
CA GLU A 111 -1.31 -5.02 -16.41
C GLU A 111 -1.27 -3.70 -17.20
N ALA A 112 -2.20 -2.78 -16.92
CA ALA A 112 -2.20 -1.44 -17.53
C ALA A 112 -0.92 -0.65 -17.19
N ALA A 113 -0.44 -0.74 -15.94
CA ALA A 113 0.82 -0.12 -15.52
C ALA A 113 2.03 -0.71 -16.26
N ALA A 114 2.02 -2.03 -16.53
CA ALA A 114 3.07 -2.67 -17.32
C ALA A 114 3.04 -2.25 -18.79
N ALA A 115 1.85 -2.16 -19.40
CA ALA A 115 1.69 -1.71 -20.78
C ALA A 115 2.15 -0.26 -20.98
N THR A 116 1.79 0.63 -20.05
CA THR A 116 2.22 2.04 -20.09
C THR A 116 3.73 2.18 -19.88
N GLN A 117 4.35 1.33 -19.06
CA GLN A 117 5.80 1.29 -18.93
C GLN A 117 6.48 0.87 -20.25
N GLN A 118 5.96 -0.13 -20.96
CA GLN A 118 6.48 -0.54 -22.26
C GLN A 118 6.42 0.60 -23.30
N ASN A 119 5.32 1.37 -23.30
CA ASN A 119 5.17 2.53 -24.17
C ASN A 119 6.20 3.62 -23.83
N LEU A 120 6.47 3.89 -22.55
CA LEU A 120 7.52 4.81 -22.13
C LEU A 120 8.92 4.35 -22.58
N ASP A 121 9.22 3.06 -22.41
CA ASP A 121 10.51 2.50 -22.80
C ASP A 121 10.71 2.55 -24.32
N PHE A 122 9.64 2.35 -25.09
CA PHE A 122 9.64 2.55 -26.53
C PHE A 122 9.98 4.00 -26.90
N VAL A 123 9.28 4.98 -26.35
CA VAL A 123 9.53 6.40 -26.67
C VAL A 123 10.94 6.83 -26.24
N ASN A 124 11.41 6.37 -25.07
CA ASN A 124 12.78 6.60 -24.62
C ASN A 124 13.82 5.98 -25.55
N GLY A 125 13.54 4.81 -26.14
CA GLY A 125 14.42 4.16 -27.11
C GLY A 125 14.50 4.91 -28.46
N TYR A 126 13.46 5.67 -28.81
CA TYR A 126 13.42 6.48 -30.03
C TYR A 126 14.03 7.86 -29.87
N LEU A 127 14.30 8.32 -28.65
CA LEU A 127 14.94 9.61 -28.41
C LEU A 127 16.42 9.55 -28.77
N PRO A 128 16.88 10.33 -29.76
CA PRO A 128 18.30 10.43 -30.08
C PRO A 128 19.09 10.89 -28.86
N TYR A 129 20.30 10.35 -28.68
CA TYR A 129 21.24 10.76 -27.64
C TYR A 129 21.50 12.27 -27.58
N GLU A 130 21.24 13.01 -28.65
CA GLU A 130 21.35 14.47 -28.70
C GLU A 130 20.40 15.19 -27.73
N PHE A 131 19.24 14.60 -27.41
CA PHE A 131 18.30 15.17 -26.45
C PHE A 131 18.69 14.96 -24.99
N LEU A 132 19.58 14.00 -24.70
CA LEU A 132 20.16 13.80 -23.36
C LEU A 132 21.29 14.79 -23.04
N MET A 133 21.75 15.54 -24.06
CA MET A 133 22.92 16.43 -23.96
C MET A 133 22.58 17.93 -24.02
N GLU A 134 21.37 18.33 -24.43
CA GLU A 134 20.98 19.74 -24.35
C GLU A 134 20.57 20.09 -22.90
N PRO A 135 21.38 20.85 -22.14
CA PRO A 135 20.88 21.45 -20.91
C PRO A 135 19.68 22.34 -21.26
N PRO A 136 18.67 22.46 -20.36
CA PRO A 136 17.54 23.35 -20.60
C PRO A 136 18.07 24.74 -20.93
N LYS A 137 17.84 25.18 -22.18
CA LYS A 137 18.16 26.53 -22.66
C LYS A 137 17.29 27.51 -21.87
N GLY A 138 17.75 27.94 -20.69
CA GLY A 138 16.96 28.81 -19.82
C GLY A 138 17.52 29.13 -18.42
N GLN A 139 18.73 28.68 -18.04
CA GLN A 139 19.42 29.23 -16.87
C GLN A 139 20.64 30.04 -17.31
N ARG A 140 20.39 31.28 -17.76
CA ARG A 140 21.35 32.38 -17.75
C ARG A 140 20.62 33.67 -17.41
#